data_AF-A0A382SMA3-F1
#
_entry.id   AF-A0A382SMA3-F1
#
_cell.length_a   1.000
_cell.length_b   1.000
_cell.length_c   1.000
_cell.angle_alpha   90.00
_cell.angle_beta   90.00
_cell.angle_gamma   90.00
#
_symmetry.space_group_name_H-M   'P 1'
#
loop_
_entity.id
_entity.type
_entity.pdbx_description
1 polymer ?
#
loop_
_entity_poly.entity_id
_entity_poly.type
_entity_poly.pdbx_seq_one_letter_code
_entity_poly.pdbx_strand_id
1 'polypeptide(L)'
;GLGILGLGDMLVKMKIKYDTVDALQTVDQVMKIFRDTAYETSIQLAQEKTPFPNFHWDGYCKSKFIQKLPKKLKNKIQQNGIRNATLNTVAPTGSGAIVARVTSGIEPIFATSYNRRVKQNDGYGKTFNEYKVFHPIINKLFNDDKTLPDYVITAHEIDPFFRVKMQGTIQKYIDSSISSTVNLPEEVTRETVADIYMTAYKSLLKGITVYREGSREGILVTDKKSDTKKVNKSEQIQSKSSSDPRIRPSITYGETKRIRTGEGTLYITVNEDENGLCEVFTAIGKAGGHAAAQSEAISRLISLSLRSG
;
A
#
# COMPACT_ATOMS: atom_id res chain seq x y z
N GLY A 1 6.76 -12.75 11.61
CA GLY A 1 7.25 -11.41 11.29
C GLY A 1 6.58 -10.40 12.19
N LEU A 2 7.20 -10.10 13.32
CA LEU A 2 6.83 -8.99 14.19
C LEU A 2 7.26 -7.68 13.52
N GLY A 3 6.37 -6.70 13.48
CA GLY A 3 6.64 -5.38 12.90
C GLY A 3 6.13 -4.27 13.79
N ILE A 4 6.28 -3.04 13.32
CA ILE A 4 5.76 -1.85 13.97
C ILE A 4 4.79 -1.12 13.04
N LEU A 5 3.94 -0.29 13.64
CA LEU A 5 3.17 0.76 12.99
C LEU A 5 3.15 1.99 13.90
N GLY A 6 2.73 3.15 13.39
CA GLY A 6 2.61 4.38 14.16
C GLY A 6 3.94 5.08 14.45
N LEU A 7 4.97 4.87 13.61
CA LEU A 7 6.26 5.54 13.78
C LEU A 7 6.11 7.08 13.71
N GLY A 8 5.34 7.58 12.76
CA GLY A 8 5.08 9.02 12.60
C GLY A 8 4.40 9.61 13.84
N ASP A 9 3.37 8.94 14.36
CA ASP A 9 2.69 9.35 15.60
C ASP A 9 3.63 9.35 16.81
N MET A 10 4.49 8.33 16.93
CA MET A 10 5.47 8.25 18.02
C MET A 10 6.37 9.47 18.03
N LEU A 11 6.94 9.83 16.87
CA LEU A 11 7.83 10.98 16.73
C LEU A 11 7.12 12.31 17.04
N VAL A 12 5.87 12.47 16.60
CA VAL A 12 5.06 13.64 16.96
C VAL A 12 4.80 13.71 18.46
N LYS A 13 4.49 12.59 19.14
CA LYS A 13 4.33 12.56 20.61
C LYS A 13 5.61 12.92 21.35
N MET A 14 6.75 12.53 20.78
CA MET A 14 8.07 12.85 21.32
C MET A 14 8.55 14.26 20.96
N LYS A 15 7.77 15.01 20.17
CA LYS A 15 8.15 16.33 19.62
C LYS A 15 9.43 16.30 18.79
N ILE A 16 9.67 15.20 18.08
CA ILE A 16 10.83 14.98 17.22
C ILE A 16 10.36 15.04 15.77
N LYS A 17 10.98 15.90 14.97
CA LYS A 17 10.68 16.01 13.54
C LYS A 17 11.22 14.80 12.78
N TYR A 18 10.39 14.18 11.93
CA TYR A 18 10.68 12.90 11.29
C TYR A 18 12.01 12.88 10.51
N ASP A 19 12.33 13.97 9.83
CA ASP A 19 13.46 14.12 8.91
C ASP A 19 14.75 14.66 9.57
N THR A 20 14.97 14.31 10.85
CA THR A 20 16.12 14.79 11.64
C THR A 20 17.05 13.67 12.11
N VAL A 21 18.30 14.02 12.40
CA VAL A 21 19.28 13.09 12.98
C VAL A 21 18.78 12.53 14.32
N ASP A 22 18.12 13.37 15.14
CA ASP A 22 17.53 12.97 16.41
C ASP A 22 16.44 11.90 16.23
N ALA A 23 15.62 12.00 15.18
CA ALA A 23 14.68 10.94 14.81
C ALA A 23 15.41 9.64 14.47
N LEU A 24 16.48 9.68 13.67
CA LEU A 24 17.26 8.49 13.33
C LEU A 24 17.85 7.83 14.58
N GLN A 25 18.44 8.61 15.49
CA GLN A 25 19.03 8.09 16.72
C GLN A 25 17.98 7.48 17.65
N THR A 26 16.84 8.16 17.82
CA THR A 26 15.73 7.69 18.64
C THR A 26 15.17 6.38 18.09
N VAL A 27 14.93 6.32 16.79
CA VAL A 27 14.42 5.12 16.12
C VAL A 27 15.42 3.97 16.18
N ASP A 28 16.72 4.24 16.03
CA ASP A 28 17.77 3.23 16.17
C ASP A 28 17.73 2.57 17.56
N GLN A 29 17.56 3.36 18.63
CA GLN A 29 17.44 2.85 20.00
C GLN A 29 16.16 2.01 20.20
N VAL A 30 15.01 2.50 19.75
CA VAL A 30 13.74 1.77 19.83
C VAL A 30 13.82 0.44 19.09
N MET A 31 14.34 0.46 17.86
CA MET A 31 14.45 -0.74 17.03
C MET A 31 15.50 -1.74 17.54
N LYS A 32 16.55 -1.26 18.22
CA LYS A 32 17.48 -2.12 18.94
C LYS A 32 16.78 -2.90 20.06
N ILE A 33 16.00 -2.24 20.90
CA ILE A 33 15.22 -2.88 21.96
C ILE A 33 14.25 -3.89 21.35
N PHE A 34 13.51 -3.48 20.31
CA PHE A 34 12.58 -4.33 19.59
C PHE A 34 13.24 -5.64 19.09
N ARG A 35 14.39 -5.52 18.42
CA ARG A 35 15.11 -6.68 17.87
C ARG A 35 15.73 -7.54 18.96
N ASP A 36 16.36 -6.94 19.96
CA ASP A 36 16.99 -7.67 21.06
C ASP A 36 15.92 -8.49 21.81
N THR A 37 14.80 -7.87 22.17
CA THR A 37 13.68 -8.56 22.84
C THR A 37 13.12 -9.70 22.01
N ALA A 38 12.83 -9.48 20.71
CA ALA A 38 12.30 -10.52 19.84
C ALA A 38 13.23 -11.75 19.78
N TYR A 39 14.53 -11.53 19.60
CA TYR A 39 15.52 -12.61 19.54
C TYR A 39 15.70 -13.30 20.90
N GLU A 40 15.75 -12.56 22.01
CA GLU A 40 15.83 -13.15 23.34
C GLU A 40 14.61 -14.02 23.67
N THR A 41 13.40 -13.55 23.33
CA THR A 41 12.17 -14.34 23.52
C THR A 41 12.18 -15.59 22.65
N SER A 42 12.63 -15.51 21.39
CA SER A 42 12.68 -16.71 20.53
C SER A 42 13.72 -17.74 21.01
N ILE A 43 14.80 -17.30 21.66
CA ILE A 43 15.77 -18.17 22.32
C ILE A 43 15.13 -18.86 23.53
N GLN A 44 14.41 -18.12 24.38
CA GLN A 44 13.70 -18.68 25.53
C GLN A 44 12.67 -19.73 25.10
N LEU A 45 11.90 -19.44 24.04
CA LEU A 45 10.96 -20.39 23.46
C LEU A 45 11.65 -21.62 22.86
N ALA A 46 12.89 -21.50 22.40
CA ALA A 46 13.66 -22.65 21.91
C ALA A 46 14.07 -23.58 23.06
N GLN A 47 14.37 -23.03 24.23
CA GLN A 47 14.65 -23.82 25.43
C GLN A 47 13.39 -24.53 25.94
N GLU A 48 12.25 -23.83 25.95
CA GLU A 48 10.96 -24.40 26.41
C GLU A 48 10.40 -25.43 25.44
N LYS A 49 10.44 -25.14 24.12
CA LYS A 49 9.67 -25.88 23.09
C LYS A 49 10.54 -26.53 22.04
N THR A 50 11.86 -26.54 22.20
CA THR A 50 12.91 -26.89 21.21
C THR A 50 13.06 -25.85 20.07
N PRO A 51 14.23 -25.74 19.43
CA PRO A 51 14.43 -24.89 18.25
C PRO A 51 13.51 -25.24 17.07
N PHE A 52 13.47 -24.42 16.02
CA PHE A 52 12.78 -24.82 14.79
C PHE A 52 13.49 -26.04 14.14
N PRO A 53 12.76 -26.94 13.44
CA PRO A 53 13.31 -28.24 13.02
C PRO A 53 14.59 -28.21 12.19
N ASN A 54 14.78 -27.18 11.36
CA ASN A 54 15.94 -27.05 10.45
C ASN A 54 17.04 -26.13 10.99
N PHE A 55 17.12 -25.92 12.30
CA PHE A 55 18.15 -25.07 12.88
C PHE A 55 19.51 -25.76 12.91
N HIS A 56 20.47 -25.24 12.14
CA HIS A 56 21.88 -25.63 12.19
C HIS A 56 22.75 -24.40 12.35
N TRP A 57 23.48 -24.30 13.45
CA TRP A 57 24.29 -23.12 13.78
C TRP A 57 25.30 -22.78 12.67
N ASP A 58 26.00 -23.77 12.12
CA ASP A 58 27.03 -23.59 11.09
C ASP A 58 26.49 -22.96 9.80
N GLY A 59 25.21 -23.18 9.50
CA GLY A 59 24.50 -22.50 8.41
C GLY A 59 23.93 -21.15 8.85
N TYR A 60 23.27 -21.12 10.00
CA TYR A 60 22.55 -19.95 10.51
C TYR A 60 23.49 -18.76 10.75
N CYS A 61 24.69 -19.00 11.30
CA CYS A 61 25.68 -17.95 11.58
C CYS A 61 26.27 -17.30 10.32
N LYS A 62 26.10 -17.89 9.12
CA LYS A 62 26.54 -17.34 7.84
C LYS A 62 25.63 -16.23 7.31
N SER A 63 24.42 -16.09 7.83
CA SER A 63 23.50 -15.02 7.44
C SER A 63 24.10 -13.64 7.73
N LYS A 64 24.09 -12.73 6.73
CA LYS A 64 24.58 -11.34 6.89
C LYS A 64 23.88 -10.59 8.02
N PHE A 65 22.60 -10.91 8.27
CA PHE A 65 21.86 -10.31 9.39
C PHE A 65 22.35 -10.86 10.73
N ILE A 66 22.47 -12.19 10.83
CA ILE A 66 22.92 -12.87 12.06
C ILE A 66 24.34 -12.45 12.44
N GLN A 67 25.24 -12.27 11.48
CA GLN A 67 26.60 -11.78 11.73
C GLN A 67 26.62 -10.42 12.45
N LYS A 68 25.66 -9.54 12.15
CA LYS A 68 25.52 -8.20 12.75
C LYS A 68 24.84 -8.20 14.12
N LEU A 69 24.31 -9.33 14.59
CA LEU A 69 23.77 -9.41 15.94
C LEU A 69 24.87 -9.20 17.00
N PRO A 70 24.54 -8.60 18.16
CA PRO A 70 25.42 -8.53 19.31
C PRO A 70 26.02 -9.90 19.65
N LYS A 71 27.31 -9.94 20.01
CA LYS A 71 28.03 -11.18 20.36
C LYS A 71 27.28 -12.00 21.43
N LYS A 72 26.69 -11.32 22.41
CA LYS A 72 25.86 -11.94 23.46
C LYS A 72 24.67 -12.72 22.88
N LEU A 73 23.94 -12.15 21.91
CA LEU A 73 22.82 -12.85 21.26
C LEU A 73 23.31 -14.02 20.42
N LYS A 74 24.38 -13.83 19.62
CA LYS A 74 24.97 -14.91 18.83
C LYS A 74 25.36 -16.12 19.69
N ASN A 75 26.04 -15.87 20.81
CA ASN A 75 26.42 -16.94 21.74
C ASN A 75 25.21 -17.66 22.33
N LYS A 76 24.18 -16.90 22.74
CA LYS A 76 22.92 -17.49 23.27
C LYS A 76 22.21 -18.35 22.21
N ILE A 77 22.16 -17.90 20.95
CA ILE A 77 21.56 -18.65 19.84
C ILE A 77 22.37 -19.92 19.55
N GLN A 78 23.71 -19.85 19.57
CA GLN A 78 24.56 -21.02 19.37
C GLN A 78 24.33 -22.08 20.45
N GLN A 79 24.21 -21.65 21.71
CA GLN A 79 24.05 -22.55 22.85
C GLN A 79 22.65 -23.17 22.95
N ASN A 80 21.61 -22.37 22.69
CA ASN A 80 20.23 -22.74 23.02
C ASN A 80 19.33 -22.93 21.78
N GLY A 81 19.83 -22.57 20.61
CA GLY A 81 19.04 -22.47 19.38
C GLY A 81 18.06 -21.29 19.37
N ILE A 82 17.18 -21.30 18.37
CA ILE A 82 16.14 -20.28 18.18
C ILE A 82 14.85 -20.95 17.72
N ARG A 83 13.69 -20.50 18.23
CA ARG A 83 12.40 -21.13 17.94
C ARG A 83 11.84 -20.73 16.59
N ASN A 84 12.16 -19.52 16.11
CA ASN A 84 11.62 -18.96 14.89
C ASN A 84 12.75 -18.73 13.88
N ALA A 85 12.58 -19.17 12.63
CA ALA A 85 13.59 -19.01 11.59
C ALA A 85 13.80 -17.53 11.19
N THR A 86 12.70 -16.75 11.17
CA THR A 86 12.66 -15.31 10.89
C THR A 86 11.70 -14.63 11.87
N LEU A 87 12.12 -13.52 12.47
CA LEU A 87 11.40 -12.90 13.57
C LEU A 87 10.78 -11.58 13.14
N ASN A 88 11.54 -10.70 12.48
CA ASN A 88 11.19 -9.29 12.35
C ASN A 88 10.87 -8.91 10.90
N THR A 89 9.71 -8.29 10.68
CA THR A 89 9.21 -7.88 9.37
C THR A 89 8.28 -6.69 9.53
N VAL A 90 8.50 -5.60 8.79
CA VAL A 90 7.53 -4.51 8.71
C VAL A 90 6.67 -4.73 7.47
N ALA A 91 5.48 -5.29 7.67
CA ALA A 91 4.52 -5.57 6.60
C ALA A 91 3.70 -4.30 6.24
N PRO A 92 2.96 -4.30 5.11
CA PRO A 92 1.97 -3.26 4.85
C PRO A 92 0.88 -3.31 5.93
N THR A 93 0.69 -2.22 6.66
CA THR A 93 -0.29 -2.16 7.77
C THR A 93 -1.50 -1.28 7.46
N GLY A 94 -1.97 -1.21 6.21
CA GLY A 94 -3.06 -0.30 5.80
C GLY A 94 -4.28 -0.33 6.72
N SER A 95 -5.02 -1.45 6.75
CA SER A 95 -6.20 -1.59 7.61
C SER A 95 -5.85 -1.63 9.11
N GLY A 96 -4.71 -2.24 9.48
CA GLY A 96 -4.28 -2.32 10.88
C GLY A 96 -3.99 -0.95 11.49
N ALA A 97 -3.38 -0.05 10.72
CA ALA A 97 -3.08 1.31 11.13
C ALA A 97 -4.34 2.17 11.26
N ILE A 98 -5.33 1.96 10.40
CA ILE A 98 -6.65 2.61 10.52
C ILE A 98 -7.33 2.19 11.83
N VAL A 99 -7.36 0.89 12.15
CA VAL A 99 -7.94 0.37 13.40
C VAL A 99 -7.18 0.90 14.62
N ALA A 100 -5.86 0.90 14.56
CA ALA A 100 -5.00 1.44 15.62
C ALA A 100 -5.00 2.98 15.69
N ARG A 101 -5.55 3.65 14.66
CA ARG A 101 -5.64 5.11 14.53
C ARG A 101 -4.27 5.80 14.57
N VAL A 102 -3.28 5.24 13.87
CA VAL A 102 -1.91 5.75 13.76
C VAL A 102 -1.40 5.62 12.31
N THR A 103 -0.21 6.15 12.01
CA THR A 103 0.44 5.98 10.70
C THR A 103 0.77 4.51 10.41
N SER A 104 0.81 4.17 9.12
CA SER A 104 1.13 2.81 8.68
C SER A 104 2.62 2.53 8.81
N GLY A 105 3.02 1.38 9.35
CA GLY A 105 4.40 0.91 9.33
C GLY A 105 5.40 1.94 9.86
N ILE A 106 6.38 2.26 9.02
CA ILE A 106 7.39 3.29 9.26
C ILE A 106 7.05 4.62 8.57
N GLU A 107 5.83 4.76 8.05
CA GLU A 107 5.41 5.93 7.31
C GLU A 107 5.27 7.16 8.23
N PRO A 108 5.54 8.38 7.72
CA PRO A 108 5.23 9.61 8.41
C PRO A 108 3.73 9.87 8.30
N ILE A 109 3.25 10.98 8.85
CA ILE A 109 1.86 11.40 8.63
C ILE A 109 1.70 11.68 7.12
N PHE A 110 0.78 11.00 6.45
CA PHE A 110 0.55 11.24 5.02
C PHE A 110 -0.09 12.61 4.77
N ALA A 111 -1.16 12.90 5.51
CA ALA A 111 -1.82 14.19 5.55
C ALA A 111 -2.32 14.47 6.98
N THR A 112 -2.23 15.71 7.42
CA THR A 112 -2.73 16.15 8.74
C THR A 112 -4.26 16.13 8.80
N SER A 113 -4.91 16.24 7.66
CA SER A 113 -6.34 16.09 7.47
C SER A 113 -6.69 15.78 6.01
N TYR A 114 -7.92 15.36 5.76
CA TYR A 114 -8.49 15.21 4.42
C TYR A 114 -9.99 15.47 4.43
N ASN A 115 -10.55 15.92 3.30
CA ASN A 115 -11.99 16.09 3.16
C ASN A 115 -12.65 14.76 2.82
N ARG A 116 -13.65 14.37 3.62
CA ARG A 116 -14.44 13.16 3.38
C ARG A 116 -15.83 13.55 2.89
N ARG A 117 -16.19 13.03 1.72
CA ARG A 117 -17.53 13.16 1.15
C ARG A 117 -18.35 11.91 1.48
N VAL A 118 -19.42 12.09 2.26
CA VAL A 118 -20.35 11.02 2.65
C VAL A 118 -21.70 11.28 2.00
N LYS A 119 -22.17 10.30 1.24
CA LYS A 119 -23.49 10.33 0.59
C LYS A 119 -24.58 10.34 1.67
N GLN A 120 -25.51 11.28 1.61
CA GLN A 120 -26.65 11.26 2.52
C GLN A 120 -27.65 10.18 2.07
N ASN A 121 -28.34 9.59 3.04
CA ASN A 121 -29.38 8.59 2.76
C ASN A 121 -30.73 9.29 2.56
N ASP A 122 -30.83 10.17 1.56
CA ASP A 122 -32.00 11.00 1.26
C ASP A 122 -32.93 10.42 0.17
N GLY A 123 -32.88 9.09 -0.03
CA GLY A 123 -33.77 8.36 -0.95
C GLY A 123 -33.42 8.48 -2.44
N TYR A 124 -32.85 9.60 -2.88
CA TYR A 124 -32.41 9.80 -4.27
C TYR A 124 -30.89 9.80 -4.45
N GLY A 125 -30.13 9.88 -3.35
CA GLY A 125 -28.69 9.70 -3.38
C GLY A 125 -27.96 10.76 -4.20
N LYS A 126 -28.45 12.00 -4.18
CA LYS A 126 -27.86 13.13 -4.92
C LYS A 126 -27.13 14.12 -4.01
N THR A 127 -27.38 14.09 -2.70
CA THR A 127 -26.74 14.99 -1.74
C THR A 127 -25.58 14.31 -1.01
N PHE A 128 -24.56 15.09 -0.69
CA PHE A 128 -23.35 14.66 -0.01
C PHE A 128 -23.01 15.64 1.11
N ASN A 129 -22.65 15.11 2.27
CA ASN A 129 -22.01 15.89 3.33
C ASN A 129 -20.50 15.81 3.16
N GLU A 130 -19.84 16.96 3.18
CA GLU A 130 -18.39 17.06 3.21
C GLU A 130 -17.97 17.54 4.59
N TYR A 131 -17.06 16.79 5.22
CA TYR A 131 -16.46 17.20 6.48
C TYR A 131 -14.97 16.87 6.49
N LYS A 132 -14.22 17.73 7.16
CA LYS A 132 -12.78 17.58 7.34
C LYS A 132 -12.51 16.52 8.40
N VAL A 133 -11.72 15.51 8.04
CA VAL A 133 -11.27 14.46 8.94
C VAL A 133 -9.80 14.70 9.25
N PHE A 134 -9.49 14.97 10.51
CA PHE A 134 -8.12 15.14 10.98
C PHE A 134 -7.47 13.78 11.25
N HIS A 135 -6.15 13.71 11.02
CA HIS A 135 -5.35 12.59 11.50
C HIS A 135 -5.52 12.48 13.02
N PRO A 136 -5.73 11.28 13.60
CA PRO A 136 -6.11 11.12 15.01
C PRO A 136 -5.21 11.84 16.02
N ILE A 137 -3.88 11.79 15.84
CA ILE A 137 -2.94 12.50 16.71
C ILE A 137 -3.03 14.03 16.59
N ILE A 138 -3.32 14.54 15.39
CA ILE A 138 -3.46 15.97 15.14
C ILE A 138 -4.70 16.49 15.86
N ASN A 139 -5.82 15.81 15.68
CA ASN A 139 -7.06 16.14 16.39
C ASN A 139 -6.87 16.08 17.92
N LYS A 140 -6.17 15.05 18.41
CA LYS A 140 -6.01 14.82 19.85
C LYS A 140 -5.08 15.82 20.53
N LEU A 141 -4.02 16.27 19.85
CA LEU A 141 -3.00 17.14 20.45
C LEU A 141 -3.20 18.62 20.13
N PHE A 142 -3.78 18.94 18.97
CA PHE A 142 -3.84 20.31 18.45
C PHE A 142 -5.26 20.79 18.10
N ASN A 143 -6.26 19.91 18.12
CA ASN A 143 -7.66 20.16 17.73
C ASN A 143 -7.89 20.51 16.25
N ASP A 144 -6.96 21.20 15.59
CA ASP A 144 -6.97 21.46 14.15
C ASP A 144 -5.57 21.32 13.52
N ASP A 145 -5.47 21.62 12.22
CA ASP A 145 -4.23 21.58 11.45
C ASP A 145 -3.81 22.96 10.91
N LYS A 146 -4.34 24.06 11.49
CA LYS A 146 -4.06 25.42 11.01
C LYS A 146 -2.68 25.90 11.41
N THR A 147 -2.31 25.66 12.67
CA THR A 147 -1.02 26.06 13.24
C THR A 147 -0.43 24.85 13.94
N LEU A 148 0.44 24.13 13.24
CA LEU A 148 1.13 22.96 13.77
C LEU A 148 2.59 23.30 14.06
N PRO A 149 3.18 22.75 15.14
CA PRO A 149 4.60 22.90 15.40
C PRO A 149 5.46 22.30 14.28
N ASP A 150 6.65 22.85 14.06
CA ASP A 150 7.58 22.44 12.99
C ASP A 150 7.98 20.95 13.00
N TYR A 151 7.83 20.28 14.14
CA TYR A 151 8.08 18.84 14.25
C TYR A 151 6.97 17.97 13.64
N VAL A 152 5.81 18.54 13.33
CA VAL A 152 4.71 17.88 12.64
C VAL A 152 4.89 18.08 11.14
N ILE A 153 5.49 17.09 10.49
CA ILE A 153 5.78 17.10 9.06
C ILE A 153 5.04 15.97 8.35
N THR A 154 4.56 16.25 7.13
CA THR A 154 3.85 15.27 6.29
C THR A 154 4.77 14.59 5.28
N ALA A 155 4.30 13.49 4.69
CA ALA A 155 5.06 12.68 3.75
C ALA A 155 5.61 13.46 2.54
N HIS A 156 4.86 14.45 2.05
CA HIS A 156 5.21 15.24 0.86
C HIS A 156 6.27 16.32 1.16
N GLU A 157 6.49 16.63 2.42
CA GLU A 157 7.45 17.64 2.87
C GLU A 157 8.82 17.02 3.21
N ILE A 158 8.89 15.70 3.34
CA ILE A 158 10.11 14.98 3.72
C ILE A 158 10.96 14.69 2.48
N ASP A 159 12.25 15.00 2.57
CA ASP A 159 13.25 14.62 1.55
C ASP A 159 13.20 13.10 1.28
N PRO A 160 12.98 12.67 0.01
CA PRO A 160 12.94 11.26 -0.33
C PRO A 160 14.24 10.52 0.02
N PHE A 161 15.40 11.16 -0.04
CA PHE A 161 16.67 10.53 0.37
C PHE A 161 16.75 10.35 1.89
N PHE A 162 16.09 11.22 2.66
CA PHE A 162 15.94 11.00 4.09
C PHE A 162 15.05 9.79 4.39
N ARG A 163 13.98 9.56 3.61
CA ARG A 163 13.16 8.35 3.73
C ARG A 163 14.01 7.08 3.54
N VAL A 164 14.91 7.09 2.56
CA VAL A 164 15.89 6.00 2.36
C VAL A 164 16.77 5.81 3.61
N LYS A 165 17.30 6.89 4.20
CA LYS A 165 18.11 6.84 5.42
C LYS A 165 17.33 6.26 6.61
N MET A 166 16.11 6.73 6.83
CA MET A 166 15.24 6.24 7.91
C MET A 166 14.95 4.75 7.75
N GLN A 167 14.58 4.31 6.55
CA GLN A 167 14.37 2.89 6.27
C GLN A 167 15.67 2.08 6.50
N GLY A 168 16.82 2.61 6.09
CA GLY A 168 18.12 1.98 6.33
C GLY A 168 18.46 1.83 7.81
N THR A 169 18.17 2.83 8.63
CA THR A 169 18.31 2.77 10.08
C THR A 169 17.48 1.65 10.68
N ILE A 170 16.20 1.55 10.30
CA ILE A 170 15.30 0.52 10.81
C ILE A 170 15.70 -0.87 10.30
N GLN A 171 16.13 -0.99 9.05
CA GLN A 171 16.47 -2.28 8.43
C GLN A 171 17.62 -3.01 9.13
N LYS A 172 18.50 -2.31 9.85
CA LYS A 172 19.54 -2.94 10.70
C LYS A 172 18.94 -3.95 11.70
N TYR A 173 17.66 -3.80 12.02
CA TYR A 173 16.94 -4.55 13.06
C TYR A 173 15.86 -5.50 12.51
N ILE A 174 15.69 -5.53 11.18
CA ILE A 174 14.69 -6.33 10.47
C ILE A 174 15.39 -7.46 9.70
N ASP A 175 15.11 -8.72 10.04
CA ASP A 175 15.73 -9.88 9.37
C ASP A 175 15.09 -10.20 8.02
N SER A 176 13.81 -9.88 7.87
CA SER A 176 13.02 -10.08 6.65
C SER A 176 13.06 -8.80 5.80
N SER A 177 11.95 -8.12 5.55
CA SER A 177 11.93 -6.87 4.78
C SER A 177 11.02 -5.80 5.40
N ILE A 178 11.07 -4.60 4.83
CA ILE A 178 10.24 -3.46 5.18
C ILE A 178 9.42 -3.09 3.95
N SER A 179 8.09 -3.09 4.10
CA SER A 179 7.19 -2.46 3.13
C SER A 179 7.05 -0.99 3.48
N SER A 180 7.80 -0.14 2.79
CA SER A 180 7.70 1.31 2.91
C SER A 180 7.67 1.99 1.55
N THR A 181 6.89 3.05 1.46
CA THR A 181 6.69 3.82 0.23
C THR A 181 7.26 5.22 0.40
N VAL A 182 8.06 5.65 -0.57
CA VAL A 182 8.48 7.04 -0.72
C VAL A 182 7.47 7.72 -1.63
N ASN A 183 6.70 8.65 -1.09
CA ASN A 183 5.75 9.44 -1.85
C ASN A 183 6.49 10.60 -2.53
N LEU A 184 6.28 10.76 -3.83
CA LEU A 184 6.93 11.78 -4.66
C LEU A 184 5.87 12.60 -5.39
N PRO A 185 6.15 13.89 -5.65
CA PRO A 185 5.22 14.75 -6.35
C PRO A 185 5.08 14.34 -7.83
N GLU A 186 3.99 14.78 -8.47
CA GLU A 186 3.62 14.43 -9.85
C GLU A 186 4.71 14.82 -10.86
N GLU A 187 5.35 15.97 -10.64
CA GLU A 187 6.40 16.56 -11.47
C GLU A 187 7.80 15.98 -11.25
N VAL A 188 7.97 14.99 -10.35
CA VAL A 188 9.28 14.41 -10.08
C VAL A 188 9.90 13.80 -11.35
N THR A 189 11.18 14.08 -11.56
CA THR A 189 11.92 13.61 -12.74
C THR A 189 12.19 12.11 -12.67
N ARG A 190 12.38 11.47 -13.83
CA ARG A 190 12.76 10.04 -13.88
C ARG A 190 14.14 9.82 -13.27
N GLU A 191 15.04 10.79 -13.45
CA GLU A 191 16.39 10.82 -12.93
C GLU A 191 16.38 10.79 -11.40
N THR A 192 15.55 11.62 -10.76
CA THR A 192 15.39 11.60 -9.29
C THR A 192 14.86 10.25 -8.80
N VAL A 193 13.90 9.64 -9.50
CA VAL A 193 13.40 8.30 -9.15
C VAL A 193 14.53 7.25 -9.25
N ALA A 194 15.34 7.30 -10.31
CA ALA A 194 16.48 6.42 -10.49
C ALA A 194 17.53 6.62 -9.37
N ASP A 195 17.80 7.86 -8.97
CA ASP A 195 18.72 8.20 -7.89
C ASP A 195 18.24 7.67 -6.53
N ILE A 196 16.93 7.68 -6.26
CA ILE A 196 16.36 7.07 -5.05
C ILE A 196 16.63 5.57 -5.01
N TYR A 197 16.37 4.86 -6.12
CA TYR A 197 16.68 3.43 -6.22
C TYR A 197 18.18 3.16 -6.06
N MET A 198 19.03 3.98 -6.67
CA MET A 198 20.47 3.84 -6.57
C MET A 198 21.00 4.13 -5.16
N THR A 199 20.42 5.11 -4.48
CA THR A 199 20.73 5.41 -3.08
C THR A 199 20.29 4.28 -2.16
N ALA A 200 19.10 3.71 -2.38
CA ALA A 200 18.62 2.54 -1.64
C ALA A 200 19.54 1.33 -1.84
N TYR A 201 19.96 1.07 -3.08
CA TYR A 201 20.92 0.02 -3.40
C TYR A 201 22.27 0.22 -2.69
N LYS A 202 22.86 1.41 -2.79
CA LYS A 202 24.12 1.78 -2.12
C LYS A 202 24.01 1.70 -0.59
N SER A 203 22.82 1.95 -0.05
CA SER A 203 22.51 1.82 1.39
C SER A 203 22.22 0.37 1.82
N LEU A 204 22.36 -0.60 0.91
CA LEU A 204 22.09 -2.03 1.13
C LEU A 204 20.65 -2.29 1.59
N LEU A 205 19.68 -1.49 1.14
CA LEU A 205 18.27 -1.77 1.37
C LEU A 205 17.85 -3.05 0.64
N LYS A 206 17.03 -3.87 1.30
CA LYS A 206 16.49 -5.12 0.77
C LYS A 206 15.38 -4.87 -0.26
N GLY A 207 14.80 -3.68 -0.24
CA GLY A 207 13.78 -3.20 -1.17
C GLY A 207 13.39 -1.78 -0.84
N ILE A 208 12.72 -1.10 -1.77
CA ILE A 208 12.11 0.21 -1.56
C ILE A 208 10.96 0.35 -2.57
N THR A 209 9.89 1.01 -2.15
CA THR A 209 8.76 1.33 -3.04
C THR A 209 8.74 2.84 -3.24
N VAL A 210 8.50 3.25 -4.48
CA VAL A 210 8.26 4.66 -4.83
C VAL A 210 6.83 4.78 -5.34
N TYR A 211 6.13 5.79 -4.89
CA TYR A 211 4.84 6.19 -5.42
C TYR A 211 4.93 7.63 -5.89
N ARG A 212 4.76 7.83 -7.20
CA ARG A 212 4.65 9.16 -7.78
C ARG A 212 3.18 9.54 -7.86
N GLU A 213 2.83 10.72 -7.37
CA GLU A 213 1.46 11.23 -7.51
C GLU A 213 0.99 11.17 -8.97
N GLY A 214 -0.29 10.85 -9.17
CA GLY A 214 -0.89 10.68 -10.49
C GLY A 214 -0.51 9.39 -11.23
N SER A 215 0.42 8.57 -10.74
CA SER A 215 0.82 7.34 -11.45
C SER A 215 -0.20 6.20 -11.35
N ARG A 216 -1.19 6.30 -10.45
CA ARG A 216 -2.26 5.31 -10.28
C ARG A 216 -3.53 6.00 -9.78
N GLU A 217 -4.64 5.81 -10.49
CA GLU A 217 -5.90 6.47 -10.16
C GLU A 217 -6.50 5.96 -8.84
N GLY A 218 -7.03 6.87 -8.01
CA GLY A 218 -7.97 6.56 -6.92
C GLY A 218 -7.41 6.02 -5.60
N ILE A 219 -6.09 5.97 -5.39
CA ILE A 219 -5.50 5.36 -4.16
C ILE A 219 -5.26 6.37 -3.04
N LEU A 220 -4.68 7.53 -3.36
CA LEU A 220 -4.40 8.61 -2.40
C LEU A 220 -4.61 9.94 -3.12
N VAL A 221 -5.62 10.70 -2.69
CA VAL A 221 -5.90 12.05 -3.20
C VAL A 221 -5.70 13.01 -2.05
N THR A 222 -4.63 13.79 -2.10
CA THR A 222 -4.44 14.99 -1.30
C THR A 222 -5.17 16.14 -1.99
N ASP A 223 -5.83 17.01 -1.22
CA ASP A 223 -6.45 18.20 -1.78
C ASP A 223 -5.37 19.06 -2.45
N LYS A 224 -5.43 19.18 -3.78
CA LYS A 224 -4.59 20.12 -4.51
C LYS A 224 -4.80 21.51 -3.90
N LYS A 225 -3.71 22.17 -3.48
CA LYS A 225 -3.76 23.61 -3.17
C LYS A 225 -4.46 24.30 -4.34
N SER A 226 -5.50 25.04 -4.00
CA SER A 226 -6.49 25.57 -4.92
C SER A 226 -5.86 26.44 -6.01
N ASP A 227 -5.59 25.86 -7.18
CA ASP A 227 -5.64 26.60 -8.43
C ASP A 227 -7.07 26.56 -8.94
N THR A 228 -7.74 27.70 -8.79
CA THR A 228 -9.06 27.99 -9.30
C THR A 228 -9.03 28.02 -10.83
N LYS A 229 -9.03 26.85 -11.46
CA LYS A 229 -9.60 26.69 -12.81
C LYS A 229 -11.02 26.19 -12.66
N LYS A 230 -11.95 27.14 -12.55
CA LYS A 230 -13.37 26.92 -12.84
C LYS A 230 -13.46 26.34 -14.25
N VAL A 231 -13.61 25.03 -14.38
CA VAL A 231 -14.13 24.45 -15.61
C VAL A 231 -15.63 24.66 -15.56
N ASN A 232 -16.07 25.76 -16.19
CA ASN A 232 -17.45 25.97 -16.55
C ASN A 232 -17.89 24.77 -17.39
N LYS A 233 -18.77 23.91 -16.85
CA LYS A 233 -19.64 23.06 -17.67
C LYS A 233 -20.70 23.97 -18.29
N SER A 234 -20.30 24.72 -19.30
CA SER A 234 -21.23 25.22 -20.31
C SER A 234 -21.54 24.07 -21.26
N GLU A 235 -22.83 23.85 -21.46
CA GLU A 235 -23.43 23.04 -22.52
C GLU A 235 -22.65 23.22 -23.83
N GLN A 236 -22.11 22.13 -24.37
CA GLN A 236 -21.69 22.10 -25.76
C GLN A 236 -22.32 20.90 -26.46
N ILE A 237 -23.17 21.29 -27.40
CA ILE A 237 -23.83 20.52 -28.43
C ILE A 237 -22.77 19.81 -29.29
N GLN A 238 -23.02 18.51 -29.48
CA GLN A 238 -22.59 17.61 -30.54
C GLN A 238 -21.44 18.04 -31.48
N SER A 239 -20.32 17.32 -31.39
CA SER A 239 -19.75 16.63 -32.56
C SER A 239 -19.05 15.35 -32.09
N LYS A 240 -19.70 14.19 -32.30
CA LYS A 240 -19.13 12.87 -31.98
C LYS A 240 -18.07 12.51 -33.03
N SER A 241 -16.82 12.46 -32.63
CA SER A 241 -15.82 11.60 -33.26
C SER A 241 -16.08 10.15 -32.84
N SER A 242 -16.09 9.24 -33.81
CA SER A 242 -16.55 7.84 -33.74
C SER A 242 -15.53 6.88 -33.10
N SER A 243 -15.11 7.10 -31.86
CA SER A 243 -14.14 6.18 -31.21
C SER A 243 -14.40 5.87 -29.73
N ASP A 244 -15.46 6.40 -29.12
CA ASP A 244 -15.78 6.09 -27.72
C ASP A 244 -16.86 5.00 -27.64
N PRO A 245 -16.67 3.92 -26.85
CA PRO A 245 -17.64 2.84 -26.75
C PRO A 245 -18.97 3.37 -26.21
N ARG A 246 -20.08 3.06 -26.90
CA ARG A 246 -21.43 3.48 -26.49
C ARG A 246 -21.70 3.15 -25.03
N ILE A 247 -22.38 4.02 -24.30
CA ILE A 247 -22.67 3.83 -22.86
C ILE A 247 -23.64 2.66 -22.69
N ARG A 248 -23.40 1.82 -21.69
CA ARG A 248 -24.24 0.65 -21.38
C ARG A 248 -25.47 1.06 -20.56
N PRO A 249 -26.69 0.63 -20.92
CA PRO A 249 -27.88 0.83 -20.10
C PRO A 249 -27.85 -0.05 -18.84
N SER A 250 -28.70 0.27 -17.87
CA SER A 250 -28.84 -0.53 -16.64
C SER A 250 -29.57 -1.86 -16.86
N ILE A 251 -30.31 -1.99 -17.96
CA ILE A 251 -31.08 -3.17 -18.33
C ILE A 251 -30.81 -3.48 -19.80
N THR A 252 -30.52 -4.73 -20.11
CA THR A 252 -30.31 -5.26 -21.46
C THR A 252 -31.11 -6.55 -21.62
N TYR A 253 -31.49 -6.88 -22.85
CA TYR A 253 -32.24 -8.11 -23.15
C TYR A 253 -31.40 -9.01 -24.03
N GLY A 254 -31.46 -10.32 -23.82
CA GLY A 254 -30.57 -11.22 -24.53
C GLY A 254 -30.94 -12.68 -24.43
N GLU A 255 -30.23 -13.48 -25.20
CA GLU A 255 -30.40 -14.93 -25.26
C GLU A 255 -29.17 -15.64 -24.72
N THR A 256 -29.38 -16.74 -24.00
CA THR A 256 -28.29 -17.61 -23.54
C THR A 256 -28.34 -18.94 -24.28
N LYS A 257 -27.27 -19.23 -25.02
CA LYS A 257 -27.11 -20.51 -25.73
C LYS A 257 -26.12 -21.41 -24.98
N ARG A 258 -26.53 -22.65 -24.78
CA ARG A 258 -25.70 -23.71 -24.18
C ARG A 258 -25.02 -24.53 -25.28
N ILE A 259 -23.70 -24.64 -25.21
CA ILE A 259 -22.87 -25.36 -26.20
C ILE A 259 -21.97 -26.35 -25.45
N ARG A 260 -21.85 -27.58 -25.98
CA ARG A 260 -20.93 -28.58 -25.43
C ARG A 260 -19.56 -28.44 -26.09
N THR A 261 -18.50 -28.41 -25.30
CA THR A 261 -17.10 -28.28 -25.76
C THR A 261 -16.23 -29.37 -25.11
N GLY A 262 -14.98 -29.51 -25.57
CA GLY A 262 -13.99 -30.42 -24.97
C GLY A 262 -13.63 -30.07 -23.52
N GLU A 263 -13.73 -28.80 -23.15
CA GLU A 263 -13.40 -28.27 -21.81
C GLU A 263 -14.64 -28.17 -20.88
N GLY A 264 -15.78 -28.72 -21.33
CA GLY A 264 -17.04 -28.72 -20.58
C GLY A 264 -18.18 -27.98 -21.29
N THR A 265 -19.25 -27.68 -20.56
CA THR A 265 -20.40 -26.95 -21.09
C THR A 265 -20.12 -25.45 -21.05
N LEU A 266 -20.24 -24.79 -22.19
CA LEU A 266 -20.13 -23.35 -22.36
C LEU A 266 -21.53 -22.74 -22.45
N TYR A 267 -21.80 -21.70 -21.67
CA TYR A 267 -22.98 -20.85 -21.80
C TYR A 267 -22.53 -19.52 -22.39
N ILE A 268 -23.15 -19.11 -23.50
CA ILE A 268 -22.90 -17.83 -24.15
C ILE A 268 -24.17 -17.00 -24.04
N THR A 269 -24.11 -15.88 -23.34
CA THR A 269 -25.20 -14.91 -23.24
C THR A 269 -24.86 -13.72 -24.12
N VAL A 270 -25.71 -13.42 -25.09
CA VAL A 270 -25.58 -12.24 -25.96
C VAL A 270 -26.72 -11.30 -25.65
N ASN A 271 -26.38 -10.08 -25.23
CA ASN A 271 -27.32 -9.04 -24.84
C ASN A 271 -27.31 -7.89 -25.85
N GLU A 272 -28.47 -7.27 -26.02
CA GLU A 272 -28.74 -6.16 -26.90
C GLU A 272 -29.30 -4.97 -26.12
N ASP A 273 -29.01 -3.77 -26.62
CA ASP A 273 -29.63 -2.52 -26.22
C ASP A 273 -30.43 -1.92 -27.40
N GLU A 274 -30.96 -0.71 -27.23
CA GLU A 274 -31.71 0.02 -28.26
C GLU A 274 -30.94 0.27 -29.58
N ASN A 275 -29.61 0.13 -29.55
CA ASN A 275 -28.70 0.28 -30.69
C ASN A 275 -28.12 -1.07 -31.17
N GLY A 276 -28.65 -2.20 -30.70
CA GLY A 276 -28.27 -3.57 -31.10
C GLY A 276 -27.29 -4.26 -30.15
N LEU A 277 -26.66 -5.35 -30.61
CA LEU A 277 -25.77 -6.22 -29.82
C LEU A 277 -24.74 -5.42 -29.02
N CYS A 278 -24.76 -5.43 -27.69
CA CYS A 278 -23.91 -4.58 -26.87
C CYS A 278 -22.96 -5.35 -25.95
N GLU A 279 -23.24 -6.63 -25.69
CA GLU A 279 -22.55 -7.38 -24.66
C GLU A 279 -22.60 -8.88 -24.88
N VAL A 280 -21.49 -9.54 -24.58
CA VAL A 280 -21.35 -10.99 -24.60
C VAL A 280 -20.73 -11.44 -23.29
N PHE A 281 -21.40 -12.39 -22.63
CA PHE A 281 -20.86 -13.14 -21.49
C PHE A 281 -20.67 -14.59 -21.86
N THR A 282 -19.61 -15.17 -21.32
CA THR A 282 -19.34 -16.59 -21.44
C THR A 282 -19.05 -17.19 -20.08
N ALA A 283 -19.60 -18.37 -19.84
CA ALA A 283 -19.34 -19.16 -18.64
C ALA A 283 -19.02 -20.60 -19.04
N ILE A 284 -17.82 -21.09 -18.70
CA ILE A 284 -17.35 -22.43 -19.03
C ILE A 284 -16.70 -23.11 -17.83
N GLY A 285 -17.10 -24.36 -17.57
CA GLY A 285 -16.45 -25.22 -16.57
C GLY A 285 -16.51 -24.72 -15.13
N LYS A 286 -15.50 -25.09 -14.32
CA LYS A 286 -15.33 -24.61 -12.93
C LYS A 286 -14.66 -23.23 -12.94
N ALA A 287 -15.16 -22.32 -12.11
CA ALA A 287 -14.58 -20.99 -11.93
C ALA A 287 -13.09 -21.05 -11.57
N GLY A 288 -12.28 -20.18 -12.18
CA GLY A 288 -10.84 -20.05 -11.91
C GLY A 288 -9.91 -20.91 -12.78
N GLY A 289 -10.44 -21.72 -13.71
CA GLY A 289 -9.62 -22.44 -14.69
C GLY A 289 -9.12 -21.56 -15.84
N HIS A 290 -8.06 -22.01 -16.55
CA HIS A 290 -7.48 -21.27 -17.69
C HIS A 290 -8.51 -20.98 -18.80
N ALA A 291 -9.35 -21.96 -19.15
CA ALA A 291 -10.41 -21.79 -20.14
C ALA A 291 -11.46 -20.74 -19.71
N ALA A 292 -11.79 -20.67 -18.41
CA ALA A 292 -12.71 -19.67 -17.88
C ALA A 292 -12.14 -18.25 -17.98
N ALA A 293 -10.86 -18.06 -17.61
CA ALA A 293 -10.19 -16.77 -17.68
C ALA A 293 -10.04 -16.27 -19.13
N GLN A 294 -9.66 -17.15 -20.06
CA GLN A 294 -9.57 -16.80 -21.49
C GLN A 294 -10.94 -16.47 -22.08
N SER A 295 -11.96 -17.26 -21.74
CA SER A 295 -13.33 -17.03 -22.21
C SER A 295 -13.87 -15.68 -21.72
N GLU A 296 -13.65 -15.33 -20.45
CA GLU A 296 -14.05 -14.03 -19.90
C GLU A 296 -13.31 -12.86 -20.57
N ALA A 297 -12.00 -13.00 -20.82
CA ALA A 297 -11.22 -11.98 -21.51
C ALA A 297 -11.75 -11.74 -22.94
N ILE A 298 -12.03 -12.82 -23.69
CA ILE A 298 -12.58 -12.75 -25.03
C ILE A 298 -13.98 -12.10 -25.02
N SER A 299 -14.84 -12.47 -24.05
CA SER A 299 -16.21 -11.92 -23.97
C SER A 299 -16.20 -10.41 -23.67
N ARG A 300 -15.28 -9.94 -22.83
CA ARG A 300 -15.05 -8.50 -22.58
C ARG A 300 -14.58 -7.76 -23.83
N LEU A 301 -13.66 -8.35 -24.59
CA LEU A 301 -13.17 -7.76 -25.85
C LEU A 301 -14.28 -7.66 -26.89
N ILE A 302 -15.05 -8.74 -27.09
CA ILE A 302 -16.20 -8.74 -28.03
C ILE A 302 -17.21 -7.67 -27.61
N SER A 303 -17.54 -7.59 -26.32
CA SER A 303 -18.46 -6.57 -25.80
C SER A 303 -17.96 -5.14 -26.05
N LEU A 304 -16.66 -4.91 -25.94
CA LEU A 304 -16.06 -3.62 -26.22
C LEU A 304 -16.10 -3.29 -27.72
N SER A 305 -15.75 -4.25 -28.59
CA SER A 305 -15.81 -4.09 -30.05
C SER A 305 -17.23 -3.79 -30.51
N LEU A 306 -18.22 -4.57 -30.06
CA LEU A 306 -19.62 -4.35 -30.37
C LEU A 306 -20.08 -2.92 -30.00
N ARG A 307 -19.55 -2.38 -28.91
CA ARG A 307 -19.90 -1.03 -28.44
C ARG A 307 -19.15 0.09 -29.14
N SER A 308 -18.02 -0.20 -29.78
CA SER A 308 -17.14 0.81 -30.37
C SER A 308 -17.35 0.99 -31.88
N GLY A 309 -18.05 0.06 -32.53
CA GLY A 309 -18.28 0.06 -33.98
C GLY A 309 -17.22 -0.76 -34.70
#